data_AF-A0A832ZIX2-F1
#
_entry.id   AF-A0A832ZIX2-F1
#
_cell.length_a   1.000
_cell.length_b   1.000
_cell.length_c   1.000
_cell.angle_alpha   90.00
_cell.angle_beta   90.00
_cell.angle_gamma   90.00
#
_symmetry.space_group_name_H-M   'P 1'
#
loop_
_entity.id
_entity.type
_entity.pdbx_description
1 polymer ?
#
loop_
_entity_poly.entity_id
_entity_poly.type
_entity_poly.pdbx_seq_one_letter_code
_entity_poly.pdbx_strand_id
1 'polypeptide(L)' 'NLVMALLNLGIALGSAVKTAGIHNVDNRIMYTIGYAAQRKGLMKADIIIGIPLSAKGKNIYFDRKWPK' A
#
# COMPACT_ATOMS: atom_id res chain seq x y z
N ASN A 1 16.60 -13.55 -11.51
CA ASN A 1 15.56 -12.72 -12.14
C ASN A 1 14.86 -11.74 -11.16
N LEU A 2 15.49 -11.40 -10.02
CA LEU A 2 14.89 -10.58 -8.96
C LEU A 2 14.49 -9.18 -9.44
N VAL A 3 15.37 -8.53 -10.23
CA VAL A 3 15.16 -7.17 -10.73
C VAL A 3 13.91 -7.06 -11.60
N MET A 4 13.67 -8.03 -12.49
CA MET A 4 12.47 -8.01 -13.34
C MET A 4 11.19 -8.28 -12.52
N ALA A 5 11.26 -9.13 -11.49
CA ALA A 5 10.13 -9.36 -10.60
C ALA A 5 9.75 -8.09 -9.81
N LEU A 6 10.75 -7.36 -9.32
CA LEU A 6 10.57 -6.06 -8.67
C LEU A 6 9.98 -5.01 -9.63
N LEU A 7 10.43 -5.01 -10.88
CA LEU A 7 9.93 -4.10 -11.91
C LEU A 7 8.46 -4.40 -12.24
N ASN A 8 8.10 -5.68 -12.40
CA ASN A 8 6.71 -6.11 -12.57
C ASN A 8 5.84 -5.77 -11.35
N LEU A 9 6.37 -5.91 -10.13
CA LEU A 9 5.67 -5.49 -8.91
C LEU A 9 5.40 -3.98 -8.92
N GLY A 10 6.37 -3.16 -9.35
CA GLY A 10 6.19 -1.72 -9.50
C GLY A 10 5.06 -1.36 -10.48
N ILE A 11 5.02 -2.02 -11.65
CA ILE A 11 3.96 -1.84 -12.65
C ILE A 11 2.60 -2.23 -12.06
N ALA A 12 2.53 -3.36 -11.36
CA ALA A 12 1.29 -3.83 -10.71
C ALA A 12 0.78 -2.85 -9.65
N LEU A 13 1.68 -2.32 -8.80
CA LEU A 13 1.33 -1.32 -7.79
C LEU A 13 0.82 -0.02 -8.42
N GLY A 14 1.49 0.47 -9.46
CA GLY A 14 1.07 1.67 -10.18
C GLY A 14 -0.31 1.52 -10.82
N SER A 15 -0.56 0.37 -11.45
CA SER A 15 -1.87 0.02 -12.02
C SER A 15 -2.97 -0.01 -10.94
N ALA A 16 -2.71 -0.66 -9.80
CA ALA A 16 -3.67 -0.75 -8.70
C ALA A 16 -4.03 0.63 -8.12
N VAL A 17 -3.04 1.48 -7.87
CA VAL A 17 -3.22 2.87 -7.38
C VAL A 17 -4.02 3.71 -8.37
N LYS A 18 -3.73 3.60 -9.68
CA LYS A 18 -4.47 4.31 -10.73
C LYS A 18 -5.94 3.89 -10.74
N THR A 19 -6.22 2.59 -10.67
CA THR A 19 -7.58 2.06 -10.61
C THR A 19 -8.33 2.55 -9.37
N ALA A 20 -7.69 2.55 -8.20
CA ALA A 20 -8.30 3.13 -7.00
C ALA A 20 -8.62 4.62 -7.17
N GLY A 21 -7.71 5.38 -7.79
CA GLY A 21 -7.93 6.79 -8.12
C GLY A 21 -9.10 7.04 -9.08
N ILE A 22 -9.30 6.18 -10.09
CA ILE A 22 -10.45 6.25 -11.00
C ILE A 22 -11.78 6.13 -10.23
N HIS A 23 -11.81 5.34 -9.17
CA HIS A 23 -12.98 5.18 -8.29
C HIS A 23 -13.06 6.22 -7.17
N ASN A 24 -12.28 7.31 -7.26
CA ASN A 24 -12.17 8.35 -6.22
C ASN A 24 -11.82 7.80 -4.82
N VAL A 25 -11.15 6.66 -4.75
CA VAL A 25 -10.71 6.07 -3.49
C VAL A 25 -9.34 6.66 -3.12
N ASP A 26 -9.24 7.25 -1.93
CA ASP A 26 -7.96 7.74 -1.40
C ASP A 26 -7.05 6.55 -1.12
N ASN A 27 -5.82 6.61 -1.63
CA ASN A 27 -4.87 5.51 -1.57
C ASN A 27 -3.42 6.01 -1.58
N ARG A 28 -2.49 5.20 -1.06
CA ARG A 28 -1.05 5.51 -1.04
C ARG A 28 -0.21 4.24 -0.98
N ILE A 29 0.86 4.15 -1.76
CA ILE A 29 1.83 3.04 -1.62
C ILE A 29 2.59 3.22 -0.30
N MET A 30 2.56 2.20 0.58
CA MET A 30 3.21 2.24 1.89
C MET A 30 4.06 1.00 2.16
N TYR A 31 5.36 1.21 2.38
CA TYR A 31 6.29 0.19 2.87
C TYR A 31 5.95 -0.26 4.30
N THR A 32 5.55 0.68 5.17
CA THR A 32 5.31 0.40 6.60
C THR A 32 4.21 -0.62 6.83
N ILE A 33 3.15 -0.61 6.01
CA ILE A 33 2.08 -1.60 6.06
C ILE A 33 2.61 -2.98 5.66
N GLY A 34 3.44 -3.03 4.61
CA GLY A 34 4.06 -4.26 4.17
C GLY A 34 5.01 -4.85 5.22
N TYR A 35 5.82 -4.00 5.84
CA TYR A 35 6.68 -4.38 6.97
C TYR A 35 5.87 -4.92 8.15
N ALA A 36 4.77 -4.25 8.51
CA ALA A 36 3.87 -4.73 9.57
C ALA A 36 3.24 -6.10 9.22
N ALA A 37 2.82 -6.29 7.97
CA ALA A 37 2.28 -7.56 7.49
C ALA A 37 3.32 -8.69 7.54
N GLN A 38 4.57 -8.39 7.18
CA GLN A 38 5.69 -9.33 7.29
C GLN A 38 5.95 -9.72 8.75
N ARG A 39 5.95 -8.75 9.67
CA ARG A 39 6.14 -8.99 11.11
C ARG A 39 5.00 -9.81 11.73
N LYS A 40 3.79 -9.63 11.24
CA LYS A 40 2.62 -10.42 11.65
C LYS A 40 2.49 -11.77 10.95
N GLY A 41 3.39 -12.12 10.03
CA GLY A 41 3.35 -13.39 9.30
C GLY A 41 2.10 -13.56 8.41
N LEU A 42 1.48 -12.45 7.99
CA LEU A 42 0.22 -12.50 7.22
C LEU A 42 0.41 -13.00 5.79
N MET A 43 1.64 -12.95 5.28
CA MET A 43 2.00 -13.37 3.93
C MET A 43 3.48 -13.74 3.89
N LYS A 44 3.80 -14.78 3.12
CA LYS A 44 5.18 -15.23 2.90
C LYS A 44 5.69 -14.68 1.57
N ALA A 45 6.48 -13.61 1.63
CA ALA A 45 7.16 -13.03 0.48
C ALA A 45 8.42 -12.29 0.94
N ASP A 46 9.40 -12.14 0.03
CA ASP A 46 10.63 -11.38 0.30
C ASP A 46 10.33 -9.89 0.48
N ILE A 47 9.41 -9.37 -0.32
CA ILE A 47 8.99 -7.96 -0.32
C ILE A 47 7.47 -7.91 -0.29
N ILE A 48 6.94 -7.16 0.66
CA ILE A 48 5.51 -6.89 0.80
C ILE A 48 5.34 -5.38 0.77
N ILE A 49 4.42 -4.90 -0.06
CA ILE A 49 4.04 -3.48 -0.15
C ILE A 49 2.53 -3.40 0.00
N GLY A 50 2.06 -2.49 0.87
CA GLY A 50 0.64 -2.28 1.11
C GLY A 50 0.11 -1.04 0.41
N ILE A 51 -1.15 -1.11 -0.03
CA ILE A 51 -1.94 0.04 -0.50
C ILE A 51 -3.18 0.11 0.39
N PRO A 52 -3.21 0.96 1.43
CA PRO A 52 -4.44 1.19 2.18
C PRO A 52 -5.41 1.98 1.29
N LEU A 53 -6.68 1.62 1.41
CA LEU A 53 -7.77 2.24 0.66
C LEU A 53 -8.72 2.92 1.64
N SER A 54 -9.17 4.12 1.29
CA SER A 54 -10.18 4.85 2.04
C SER A 54 -11.23 5.44 1.11
N ALA A 55 -12.47 4.99 1.26
CA ALA A 55 -13.65 5.56 0.60
C ALA A 55 -14.41 6.56 1.51
N LYS A 56 -13.79 7.03 2.59
CA LYS A 56 -14.40 8.02 3.50
C LYS A 56 -14.25 9.43 2.93
N GLY A 57 -15.22 10.31 3.23
CA GLY A 57 -15.19 11.73 2.83
C GLY A 57 -14.05 12.54 3.45
N LYS A 58 -13.35 11.99 4.45
CA LYS A 58 -12.12 12.52 5.02
C LYS A 58 -11.01 11.48 4.85
N ASN A 59 -9.83 11.93 4.47
CA ASN A 59 -8.67 11.06 4.36
C ASN A 59 -8.29 10.47 5.73
N ILE A 60 -8.14 9.14 5.80
CA ILE A 60 -7.81 8.34 7.00
C ILE A 60 -6.56 8.82 7.75
N TYR A 61 -5.68 9.54 7.09
CA TYR A 61 -4.44 10.01 7.66
C TYR A 61 -4.58 11.30 8.46
N PHE A 62 -5.65 12.06 8.27
CA PHE A 62 -5.89 13.31 8.99
C PHE A 62 -6.36 13.11 10.44
N ASP A 63 -6.89 11.93 10.77
CA ASP A 63 -7.31 11.59 12.13
C ASP A 63 -6.17 10.99 12.98
N ARG A 64 -4.94 10.94 12.44
CA ARG A 64 -3.78 10.42 13.17
C ARG A 64 -3.37 11.40 14.28
N LYS A 65 -3.73 11.06 15.52
CA LYS A 65 -3.15 11.69 16.72
C LYS A 65 -1.71 11.20 16.87
N TRP A 66 -0.74 12.10 16.72
CA TRP A 66 0.64 11.81 17.12
C TRP A 66 0.70 11.65 18.64
N PRO A 67 1.35 10.61 19.18
CA PRO A 67 1.63 10.57 20.60
C PRO A 67 2.52 11.78 20.92
N LYS A 68 2.10 12.58 21.90
CA LYS A 68 2.98 13.57 22.53
C LYS A 68 3.98 12.84 23.42
#